data_AF-A0A949I2V8-F1
#
_entry.id   AF-A0A949I2V8-F1
#
_cell.length_a   1.000
_cell.length_b   1.000
_cell.length_c   1.000
_cell.angle_alpha   90.00
_cell.angle_beta   90.00
_cell.angle_gamma   90.00
#
_symmetry.space_group_name_H-M   'P 1'
#
loop_
_entity.id
_entity.type
_entity.pdbx_description
1 polymer ?
#
loop_
_entity_poly.entity_id
_entity_poly.type
_entity_poly.pdbx_seq_one_letter_code
_entity_poly.pdbx_strand_id
1 'polypeptide(L)' 'VTLSQAGEWVDRLLPLPEFLLGEREAEPGDCAAALRLTGHFLARDVFGARHRPLPEARQALYERFSQD' A
#
# COMPACT_ATOMS: atom_id res chain seq x y z
N VAL A 1 3.44 15.85 8.34
CA VAL A 1 2.90 15.20 9.56
C VAL A 1 3.86 14.10 9.93
N THR A 2 4.54 14.21 11.07
CA THR A 2 5.37 13.11 11.61
C THR A 2 4.48 12.07 12.30
N LEU A 3 4.99 10.85 12.54
CA LEU A 3 4.24 9.82 13.28
C LEU A 3 3.71 10.34 14.63
N SER A 4 4.52 11.13 15.33
CA SER A 4 4.17 11.78 16.61
C SER A 4 3.03 12.80 16.52
N GLN A 5 2.72 13.30 15.33
CA GLN A 5 1.65 14.27 15.09
C GLN A 5 0.34 13.62 14.62
N ALA A 6 0.30 12.29 14.46
CA ALA A 6 -0.85 11.58 13.91
C ALA A 6 -2.02 11.42 14.89
N GLY A 7 -1.81 11.66 16.19
CA GLY A 7 -2.85 11.53 17.21
C GLY A 7 -3.47 10.14 17.21
N GLU A 8 -4.81 10.06 17.22
CA GLU A 8 -5.56 8.80 17.20
C GLU A 8 -5.32 7.95 15.93
N TRP A 9 -4.75 8.53 14.88
CA TRP A 9 -4.51 7.85 13.60
C TRP A 9 -3.18 7.12 13.56
N VAL A 10 -2.34 7.24 14.59
CA VAL A 10 -0.98 6.67 14.59
C VAL A 10 -0.98 5.18 14.27
N ASP A 11 -1.92 4.41 14.84
CA ASP A 11 -2.05 2.96 14.62
C ASP A 11 -2.65 2.59 13.26
N ARG A 12 -3.15 3.58 12.52
CA ARG A 12 -3.77 3.43 11.20
C ARG A 12 -2.84 3.87 10.07
N LEU A 13 -1.67 4.42 10.40
CA LEU A 13 -0.71 4.84 9.39
C LEU A 13 -0.11 3.63 8.67
N LEU A 14 -0.09 3.72 7.36
CA LEU A 14 0.61 2.79 6.51
C LEU A 14 2.00 3.37 6.20
N PRO A 15 3.07 2.57 6.27
CA PRO A 15 4.41 3.04 5.92
C PRO A 15 4.43 3.47 4.45
N LEU A 16 5.14 4.56 4.16
CA LEU A 16 5.40 5.02 2.80
C LEU A 16 6.78 4.51 2.36
N PRO A 17 6.86 3.56 1.42
CA PRO A 17 8.15 3.12 0.87
C PRO A 17 8.87 4.29 0.19
N GLU A 18 10.15 4.49 0.53
CA GLU A 18 10.96 5.63 0.07
C GLU A 18 11.13 5.66 -1.45
N PHE A 19 11.18 4.51 -2.12
CA PHE A 19 11.32 4.44 -3.58
C PHE A 19 10.13 5.09 -4.32
N LEU A 20 8.95 5.16 -3.69
CA LEU A 20 7.79 5.87 -4.28
C LEU A 20 7.98 7.39 -4.30
N LEU A 21 8.91 7.91 -3.49
CA LEU A 21 9.33 9.32 -3.52
C LEU A 21 10.41 9.57 -4.59
N GLY A 22 10.95 8.52 -5.22
CA GLY A 22 12.05 8.63 -6.18
C GLY A 22 13.41 8.92 -5.52
N GLU A 23 13.51 8.77 -4.19
CA GLU A 23 14.72 9.06 -3.42
C GLU A 23 15.75 7.91 -3.50
N ARG A 24 15.30 6.70 -3.84
CA ARG A 24 16.13 5.51 -4.08
C ARG A 24 15.46 4.52 -5.03
N GLU A 25 16.25 3.58 -5.56
CA GLU A 25 15.73 2.42 -6.29
C GLU A 25 14.95 1.49 -5.36
N ALA A 26 14.05 0.67 -5.92
CA ALA A 26 13.31 -0.31 -5.13
C ALA A 26 14.20 -1.49 -4.72
N GLU A 27 14.13 -1.88 -3.45
CA GLU A 27 14.74 -3.10 -2.90
C GLU A 27 13.74 -4.28 -2.87
N PRO A 28 14.23 -5.51 -2.67
CA PRO A 28 13.36 -6.64 -2.37
C PRO A 28 12.41 -6.32 -1.21
N GLY A 29 11.12 -6.64 -1.37
CA GLY A 29 10.07 -6.33 -0.40
C GLY A 29 9.42 -4.94 -0.54
N ASP A 30 10.08 -3.97 -1.18
CA ASP A 30 9.49 -2.63 -1.40
C ASP A 30 8.23 -2.70 -2.27
N CYS A 31 8.26 -3.54 -3.31
CA CYS A 31 7.10 -3.81 -4.15
C CYS A 31 5.93 -4.35 -3.33
N ALA A 32 6.16 -5.31 -2.43
CA ALA A 32 5.10 -5.85 -1.57
C ALA A 32 4.51 -4.77 -0.64
N ALA A 33 5.38 -3.95 -0.03
CA ALA A 33 4.97 -2.85 0.83
C ALA A 33 4.14 -1.79 0.07
N ALA A 34 4.58 -1.40 -1.13
CA ALA A 34 3.87 -0.45 -1.98
C ALA A 34 2.53 -1.02 -2.49
N LEU A 35 2.50 -2.31 -2.84
CA LEU A 35 1.28 -2.99 -3.24
C LEU A 35 0.27 -3.08 -2.07
N ARG A 36 0.72 -3.25 -0.83
CA ARG A 36 -0.13 -3.18 0.37
C ARG A 36 -0.67 -1.76 0.60
N LEU A 37 0.20 -0.76 0.58
CA LEU A 37 -0.14 0.66 0.78
C LEU A 37 -1.20 1.11 -0.22
N THR A 38 -0.91 0.97 -1.52
CA THR A 38 -1.82 1.40 -2.58
C THR A 38 -3.09 0.56 -2.62
N GLY A 39 -3.00 -0.73 -2.28
CA GLY A 39 -4.15 -1.63 -2.20
C GLY A 39 -5.22 -1.15 -1.22
N HIS A 40 -4.82 -0.61 -0.05
CA HIS A 40 -5.75 -0.05 0.94
C HIS A 40 -6.64 1.06 0.35
N PHE A 41 -6.03 2.05 -0.31
CA PHE A 41 -6.75 3.17 -0.88
C PHE A 41 -7.56 2.77 -2.12
N LEU A 42 -7.02 1.91 -2.99
CA LEU A 42 -7.78 1.41 -4.14
C LEU A 42 -9.02 0.63 -3.72
N ALA A 43 -8.88 -0.25 -2.72
CA ALA A 43 -10.00 -1.03 -2.19
C ALA A 43 -11.08 -0.12 -1.59
N ARG A 44 -10.72 0.92 -0.84
CA ARG A 44 -11.67 1.83 -0.20
C ARG A 44 -12.27 2.84 -1.19
N ASP A 45 -11.42 3.59 -1.87
CA ASP A 45 -11.79 4.84 -2.54
C ASP A 45 -12.13 4.66 -4.03
N VAL A 46 -11.61 3.62 -4.67
CA VAL A 46 -11.84 3.37 -6.11
C VAL A 46 -12.85 2.25 -6.34
N PHE A 47 -12.59 1.07 -5.77
CA PHE A 47 -13.42 -0.12 -5.98
C PHE A 47 -14.55 -0.20 -4.94
N GLY A 48 -14.26 0.11 -3.68
CA GLY A 48 -15.24 0.14 -2.59
C GLY A 48 -16.34 1.17 -2.81
N ALA A 49 -16.01 2.34 -3.34
CA ALA A 49 -16.98 3.36 -3.77
C ALA A 49 -17.96 2.86 -4.85
N ARG A 50 -17.62 1.77 -5.55
CA ARG A 50 -18.46 1.11 -6.56
C ARG A 50 -19.03 -0.24 -6.08
N HIS A 51 -18.87 -0.56 -4.80
CA HIS A 51 -19.23 -1.85 -4.20
C HIS A 51 -18.62 -3.05 -4.95
N ARG A 52 -17.39 -2.91 -5.42
CA ARG A 52 -16.64 -3.98 -6.10
C ARG A 52 -15.39 -4.33 -5.30
N PRO A 53 -14.92 -5.60 -5.35
CA PRO A 53 -13.62 -5.96 -4.82
C PRO A 53 -12.50 -5.40 -5.69
N LEU A 54 -11.26 -5.49 -5.19
CA LEU A 54 -10.08 -5.31 -6.06
C LEU A 54 -10.06 -6.39 -7.15
N PRO A 55 -9.52 -6.10 -8.35
CA PRO A 55 -9.38 -7.10 -9.40
C PRO A 55 -8.48 -8.27 -8.96
N GLU A 56 -8.83 -9.50 -9.33
CA GLU A 56 -8.05 -10.70 -8.99
C GLU A 56 -6.59 -10.60 -9.42
N ALA A 57 -6.33 -10.03 -10.61
CA ALA A 57 -4.96 -9.80 -11.09
C ALA A 57 -4.13 -8.93 -10.12
N ARG A 58 -4.77 -7.96 -9.44
CA ARG A 58 -4.09 -7.10 -8.45
C ARG A 58 -3.74 -7.87 -7.19
N GLN A 59 -4.60 -8.81 -6.78
CA GLN A 59 -4.38 -9.67 -5.64
C GLN A 59 -3.27 -10.70 -5.93
N ALA A 60 -3.32 -11.35 -7.10
CA ALA A 60 -2.29 -12.28 -7.54
C ALA A 60 -0.91 -11.63 -7.62
N LEU A 61 -0.82 -10.39 -8.10
CA LEU A 61 0.43 -9.62 -8.11
C LEU A 61 0.97 -9.36 -6.69
N TYR A 62 0.09 -9.01 -5.74
CA TYR A 62 0.49 -8.80 -4.35
C TYR A 62 0.99 -10.09 -3.70
N GLU A 63 0.27 -11.20 -3.90
CA GLU A 63 0.67 -12.51 -3.41
C GLU A 63 2.04 -12.90 -3.96
N ARG A 64 2.30 -12.71 -5.25
CA ARG A 64 3.59 -12.99 -5.87
C ARG A 64 4.75 -12.27 -5.16
N PHE A 65 4.63 -10.96 -4.95
CA PHE A 65 5.67 -10.17 -4.28
C PHE A 65 5.75 -10.39 -2.77
N SER A 66 4.72 -10.98 -2.15
CA SER A 66 4.73 -11.28 -0.71
C SER A 66 5.39 -12.62 -0.37
N GLN A 67 5.69 -13.45 -1.39
CA GLN A 67 6.41 -14.72 -1.25
C GLN A 67 7.90 -14.62 -1.60
N ASP A 68 8.32 -13.50 -2.19
CA ASP A 68 9.71 -13.16 -2.52
C ASP A 68 10.38 -12.44 -1.33
#